data_AF-A0A9D5RAP1-F1
#
_entry.id   AF-A0A9D5RAP1-F1
#
_cell.length_a   1.000
_cell.length_b   1.000
_cell.length_c   1.000
_cell.angle_alpha   90.00
_cell.angle_beta   90.00
_cell.angle_gamma   90.00
#
_symmetry.space_group_name_H-M   'P 1'
#
loop_
_entity.id
_entity.type
_entity.pdbx_description
1 polymer ?
#
loop_
_entity_poly.entity_id
_entity_poly.type
_entity_poly.pdbx_seq_one_letter_code
_entity_poly.pdbx_strand_id
1 'polypeptide(L)'
;MSEKFDALMDSWKGMLKFVLEPVHHVFDFLSNAWISAAVVTVVFLLVLGYCVIKYGAEFKQQIRKPRTMVICAMMVTLNIVLGYFNLWLSSYLRVGFGFVTQPVVTMMFGPLAGCVTGVFQDILSYMLNPVGGAYMPTYSMCVGISGMIYGFVLYRRPVTLWRVFLAKLLVIVLSNILLNSIALAPTVGSGFIGILPARILKNLLLLPIQTAVVYAVLKFAQQFQLFKARA
;
A
#
# COMPACT_ATOMS: atom_id res chain seq x y z
N MET A 1 0.75 -20.72 -34.70
CA MET A 1 1.06 -20.25 -33.33
C MET A 1 0.76 -18.76 -33.18
N SER A 2 1.06 -17.92 -34.20
CA SER A 2 0.70 -16.49 -34.24
C SER A 2 -0.82 -16.24 -34.15
N GLU A 3 -1.66 -16.88 -34.98
CA GLU A 3 -3.12 -16.64 -34.96
C GLU A 3 -3.79 -16.86 -33.60
N LYS A 4 -3.36 -17.89 -32.84
CA LYS A 4 -3.89 -18.14 -31.50
C LYS A 4 -3.43 -17.09 -30.50
N PHE A 5 -2.24 -16.52 -30.68
CA PHE A 5 -1.72 -15.44 -29.84
C PHE A 5 -2.36 -14.09 -30.19
N ASP A 6 -2.57 -13.82 -31.47
CA ASP A 6 -3.23 -12.61 -31.98
C ASP A 6 -4.72 -12.59 -31.57
N ALA A 7 -5.42 -13.71 -31.67
CA ALA A 7 -6.79 -13.85 -31.17
C ALA A 7 -6.89 -13.68 -29.64
N LEU A 8 -5.87 -14.14 -28.90
CA LEU A 8 -5.78 -13.96 -27.45
C LEU A 8 -5.53 -12.48 -27.13
N MET A 9 -4.64 -11.80 -27.87
CA MET A 9 -4.34 -10.37 -27.72
C MET A 9 -5.53 -9.49 -28.08
N ASP A 10 -6.31 -9.82 -29.11
CA ASP A 10 -7.50 -9.05 -29.47
C ASP A 10 -8.67 -9.32 -28.52
N SER A 11 -8.77 -10.52 -27.95
CA SER A 11 -9.68 -10.81 -26.83
C SER A 11 -9.30 -10.02 -25.57
N TRP A 12 -8.01 -9.91 -25.25
CA TRP A 12 -7.50 -9.05 -24.18
C TRP A 12 -7.80 -7.57 -24.42
N LYS A 13 -7.60 -7.07 -25.65
CA LYS A 13 -7.95 -5.68 -26.00
C LYS A 13 -9.45 -5.43 -25.90
N GLY A 14 -10.29 -6.39 -26.32
CA GLY A 14 -11.75 -6.31 -26.20
C GLY A 14 -12.22 -6.27 -24.74
N MET A 15 -11.69 -7.15 -23.89
CA MET A 15 -11.95 -7.12 -22.45
C MET A 15 -11.45 -5.83 -21.80
N LEU A 16 -10.26 -5.35 -22.18
CA LEU A 16 -9.74 -4.07 -21.73
C LEU A 16 -10.69 -2.94 -22.12
N LYS A 17 -11.16 -2.87 -23.37
CA LYS A 17 -12.07 -1.81 -23.83
C LYS A 17 -13.41 -1.84 -23.09
N PHE A 18 -13.99 -3.02 -22.91
CA PHE A 18 -15.24 -3.22 -22.18
C PHE A 18 -15.14 -2.86 -20.69
N VAL A 19 -14.01 -3.14 -20.06
CA VAL A 19 -13.73 -2.72 -18.68
C VAL A 19 -13.38 -1.23 -18.62
N LEU A 20 -12.72 -0.68 -19.64
CA LEU A 20 -12.27 0.70 -19.69
C LEU A 20 -13.40 1.70 -19.97
N GLU A 21 -14.42 1.35 -20.76
CA GLU A 21 -15.52 2.27 -21.12
C GLU A 21 -16.29 2.85 -19.92
N PRO A 22 -16.82 2.04 -18.98
CA PRO A 22 -17.42 2.58 -17.76
C PRO A 22 -16.40 3.26 -16.86
N VAL A 23 -15.13 2.82 -16.91
CA VAL A 23 -14.04 3.45 -16.15
C VAL A 23 -13.72 4.83 -16.68
N HIS A 24 -13.77 5.09 -17.99
CA HIS A 24 -13.52 6.40 -18.59
C HIS A 24 -14.46 7.47 -18.05
N HIS A 25 -15.77 7.18 -17.99
CA HIS A 25 -16.77 8.13 -17.51
C HIS A 25 -16.67 8.40 -16.00
N VAL A 26 -16.30 7.37 -15.23
CA VAL A 26 -15.97 7.50 -13.80
C VAL A 26 -14.65 8.26 -13.63
N PHE A 27 -13.69 8.08 -14.53
CA PHE A 27 -12.41 8.77 -14.54
C PHE A 27 -12.55 10.24 -14.85
N ASP A 28 -13.40 10.63 -15.79
CA ASP A 28 -13.66 12.03 -16.11
C ASP A 28 -14.37 12.75 -14.94
N PHE A 29 -15.21 12.04 -14.20
CA PHE A 29 -15.80 12.55 -12.96
C PHE A 29 -14.75 12.69 -11.83
N LEU A 30 -13.86 11.70 -11.66
CA LEU A 30 -12.79 11.68 -10.65
C LEU A 30 -11.56 12.53 -11.02
N SER A 31 -11.42 12.91 -12.29
CA SER A 31 -10.40 13.81 -12.82
C SER A 31 -10.46 15.18 -12.14
N ASN A 32 -11.65 15.56 -11.65
CA ASN A 32 -11.80 16.68 -10.74
C ASN A 32 -10.98 16.47 -9.46
N ALA A 33 -9.92 17.27 -9.29
CA ALA A 33 -9.00 17.22 -8.14
C ALA A 33 -9.73 17.24 -6.78
N TRP A 34 -10.81 18.00 -6.69
CA TRP A 34 -11.60 18.12 -5.47
C TRP A 34 -12.43 16.88 -5.16
N ILE A 35 -12.96 16.20 -6.19
CA ILE A 35 -13.82 15.02 -6.01
C ILE A 35 -12.96 13.81 -5.62
N SER A 36 -11.85 13.58 -6.32
CA SER A 36 -10.90 12.51 -5.97
C SER A 36 -10.32 12.70 -4.57
N ALA A 37 -9.92 13.92 -4.21
CA ALA A 37 -9.43 14.22 -2.86
C ALA A 37 -10.51 14.01 -1.80
N ALA A 38 -11.76 14.44 -2.06
CA ALA A 38 -12.88 14.21 -1.15
C ALA A 38 -13.16 12.72 -0.97
N VAL A 39 -13.21 11.93 -2.05
CA VAL A 39 -13.45 10.48 -1.98
C VAL A 39 -12.37 9.78 -1.16
N VAL A 40 -11.09 10.04 -1.43
CA VAL A 40 -9.98 9.42 -0.68
C VAL A 40 -10.03 9.82 0.79
N THR A 41 -10.30 11.09 1.07
CA THR A 41 -10.38 11.61 2.45
C THR A 41 -11.57 11.00 3.20
N VAL A 42 -12.75 10.88 2.58
CA VAL A 42 -13.92 10.26 3.19
C VAL A 42 -13.67 8.79 3.49
N VAL A 43 -13.11 8.04 2.54
CA VAL A 43 -12.75 6.63 2.76
C VAL A 43 -11.71 6.52 3.89
N PHE A 44 -10.70 7.38 3.89
CA PHE A 44 -9.69 7.43 4.95
C PHE A 44 -10.32 7.65 6.32
N LEU A 45 -11.18 8.66 6.45
CA LEU A 45 -11.83 9.00 7.72
C LEU A 45 -12.79 7.91 8.20
N LEU A 46 -13.53 7.26 7.30
CA LEU A 46 -14.41 6.14 7.66
C LEU A 46 -13.61 4.94 8.21
N VAL A 47 -12.54 4.55 7.50
CA VAL A 47 -11.68 3.43 7.92
C VAL A 47 -10.92 3.79 9.19
N LEU A 48 -10.44 5.03 9.31
CA LEU A 48 -9.76 5.53 10.51
C LEU A 48 -10.73 5.57 11.69
N GLY A 49 -11.95 6.08 11.52
CA GLY A 49 -12.97 6.13 12.55
C GLY A 49 -13.31 4.73 13.08
N TYR A 50 -13.51 3.77 12.18
CA TYR A 50 -13.68 2.36 12.56
C TYR A 50 -12.47 1.81 13.33
N CYS A 51 -11.24 2.09 12.87
CA CYS A 51 -10.02 1.70 13.57
C CYS A 51 -9.90 2.31 14.96
N VAL A 52 -10.25 3.59 15.12
CA VAL A 52 -10.19 4.30 16.40
C VAL A 52 -11.20 3.73 17.39
N ILE A 53 -12.43 3.46 16.96
CA ILE A 53 -13.46 2.87 17.81
C ILE A 53 -13.04 1.47 18.30
N LYS A 54 -12.49 0.65 17.41
CA LYS A 54 -12.17 -0.75 17.73
C LYS A 54 -10.81 -0.97 18.41
N TYR A 55 -9.80 -0.18 18.05
CA TYR A 55 -8.40 -0.38 18.48
C TYR A 55 -7.80 0.81 19.25
N GLY A 56 -8.55 1.90 19.46
CA GLY A 56 -8.05 3.15 20.04
C GLY A 56 -7.52 3.01 21.46
N ALA A 57 -8.17 2.20 22.31
CA ALA A 57 -7.73 1.96 23.68
C ALA A 57 -6.36 1.26 23.72
N GLU A 58 -6.17 0.23 22.89
CA GLU A 58 -4.90 -0.48 22.78
C GLU A 58 -3.78 0.41 22.25
N PHE A 59 -4.08 1.19 21.20
CA PHE A 59 -3.13 2.13 20.62
C PHE A 59 -2.65 3.17 21.63
N LYS A 60 -3.57 3.74 22.42
CA LYS A 60 -3.24 4.71 23.48
C LYS A 60 -2.30 4.13 24.54
N GLN A 61 -2.50 2.87 24.93
CA GLN A 61 -1.61 2.19 25.86
C GLN A 61 -0.24 1.91 25.26
N GLN A 62 -0.19 1.56 23.98
CA GLN A 62 1.05 1.24 23.29
C GLN A 62 1.93 2.46 23.02
N ILE A 63 1.35 3.58 22.57
CA ILE A 63 2.10 4.81 22.25
C ILE A 63 2.63 5.52 23.51
N ARG A 64 1.99 5.34 24.67
CA ARG A 64 2.51 5.82 25.97
C ARG A 64 3.83 5.18 26.37
N LYS A 65 4.15 3.99 25.85
CA LYS A 65 5.41 3.32 26.14
C LYS A 65 6.50 3.89 25.22
N PRO A 66 7.57 4.52 25.76
CA PRO A 66 8.61 5.14 24.94
C PRO A 66 9.29 4.12 24.01
N ARG A 67 9.44 2.87 24.47
CA ARG A 67 9.96 1.77 23.64
C ARG A 67 9.17 1.56 22.35
N THR A 68 7.84 1.68 22.38
CA THR A 68 7.00 1.52 21.18
C THR A 68 7.26 2.65 20.20
N MET A 69 7.32 3.90 20.68
CA MET A 69 7.59 5.06 19.81
C MET A 69 8.96 4.93 19.12
N VAL A 70 9.98 4.50 19.88
CA VAL A 70 11.34 4.30 19.35
C VAL A 70 11.34 3.22 18.27
N ILE A 71 10.68 2.08 18.48
CA ILE A 71 10.60 1.02 17.46
C ILE A 71 9.86 1.50 16.21
N CYS A 72 8.74 2.22 16.37
CA CYS A 72 8.03 2.82 15.24
C CYS A 72 8.92 3.78 14.44
N ALA A 73 9.65 4.67 15.12
CA ALA A 73 10.58 5.59 14.49
C ALA A 73 11.69 4.85 13.73
N MET A 74 12.32 3.85 14.36
CA MET A 74 13.34 3.01 13.72
C MET A 74 12.80 2.30 12.48
N MET A 75 11.56 1.80 12.51
CA MET A 75 10.95 1.13 11.37
C MET A 75 10.61 2.08 10.22
N VAL A 76 10.22 3.32 10.54
CA VAL A 76 10.04 4.39 9.53
C VAL A 76 11.38 4.75 8.90
N THR A 77 12.43 4.96 9.71
CA THR A 77 13.78 5.20 9.20
C THR A 77 14.28 4.05 8.34
N LEU A 78 14.10 2.80 8.79
CA LEU A 78 14.46 1.62 8.02
C LEU A 78 13.70 1.55 6.70
N ASN A 79 12.41 1.92 6.68
CA ASN A 79 11.66 1.99 5.44
C ASN A 79 12.28 2.96 4.43
N ILE A 80 12.58 4.17 4.89
CA ILE A 80 13.16 5.24 4.08
C ILE A 80 14.49 4.76 3.49
N VAL A 81 15.38 4.21 4.33
CA VAL A 81 16.67 3.66 3.90
C VAL A 81 16.49 2.54 2.87
N LEU A 82 15.61 1.57 3.13
CA LEU A 82 15.27 0.51 2.17
C LEU A 82 14.61 1.06 0.88
N GLY A 83 13.97 2.22 0.96
CA GLY A 83 13.41 2.95 -0.16
C GLY A 83 14.47 3.55 -1.08
N TYR A 84 15.69 3.81 -0.61
CA TYR A 84 16.82 4.19 -1.47
C TYR A 84 17.35 2.98 -2.25
N PHE A 85 17.41 1.81 -1.62
CA PHE A 85 17.85 0.58 -2.26
C PHE A 85 16.77 0.05 -3.20
N ASN A 86 16.93 0.31 -4.49
CA ASN A 86 16.03 -0.18 -5.52
C ASN A 86 16.77 -1.08 -6.50
N LEU A 87 16.22 -2.27 -6.73
CA LEU A 87 16.68 -3.13 -7.80
C LEU A 87 15.99 -2.72 -9.11
N TRP A 88 16.82 -2.37 -10.09
CA TRP A 88 16.39 -2.10 -11.45
C TRP A 88 16.38 -3.42 -12.21
N LEU A 89 15.23 -4.11 -12.20
CA LEU A 89 15.07 -5.36 -12.94
C LEU A 89 14.81 -5.09 -14.44
N SER A 90 14.29 -3.91 -14.77
CA SER A 90 14.07 -3.41 -16.14
C SER A 90 13.87 -1.88 -16.11
N SER A 91 13.97 -1.18 -17.24
CA SER A 91 13.76 0.29 -17.36
C SER A 91 12.42 0.77 -16.80
N TYR A 92 11.41 -0.11 -16.75
CA TYR A 92 10.08 0.18 -16.18
C TYR A 92 9.81 -0.55 -14.85
N LEU A 93 10.62 -1.55 -14.49
CA LEU A 93 10.42 -2.40 -13.32
C LEU A 93 11.45 -2.09 -12.23
N ARG A 94 11.20 -0.99 -11.51
CA ARG A 94 11.90 -0.65 -10.26
C ARG A 94 11.22 -1.33 -9.08
N VAL A 95 11.97 -2.11 -8.30
CA VAL A 95 11.50 -2.76 -7.06
C VAL A 95 12.24 -2.16 -5.88
N GLY A 96 11.51 -1.45 -5.01
CA GLY A 96 12.05 -0.97 -3.73
C GLY A 96 11.71 -1.93 -2.60
N PHE A 97 12.54 -1.98 -1.56
CA PHE A 97 12.36 -2.90 -0.42
C PHE A 97 11.54 -2.33 0.74
N GLY A 98 11.06 -1.09 0.64
CA GLY A 98 10.25 -0.45 1.69
C GLY A 98 8.93 -1.18 2.00
N PHE A 99 8.44 -2.07 1.15
CA PHE A 99 7.18 -2.79 1.41
C PHE A 99 7.21 -3.76 2.61
N VAL A 100 8.38 -3.96 3.23
CA VAL A 100 8.66 -4.93 4.29
C VAL A 100 8.37 -4.38 5.69
N THR A 101 8.69 -3.13 5.97
CA THR A 101 8.65 -2.61 7.35
C THR A 101 7.23 -2.33 7.83
N GLN A 102 6.35 -1.88 6.94
CA GLN A 102 4.98 -1.51 7.33
C GLN A 102 4.15 -2.71 7.82
N PRO A 103 4.14 -3.88 7.15
CA PRO A 103 3.52 -5.08 7.70
C PRO A 103 4.06 -5.49 9.08
N VAL A 104 5.36 -5.30 9.34
CA VAL A 104 5.99 -5.63 10.63
C VAL A 104 5.47 -4.73 11.74
N VAL A 105 5.53 -3.40 11.56
CA VAL A 105 5.02 -2.41 12.53
C VAL A 105 3.55 -2.67 12.84
N THR A 106 2.77 -2.87 11.79
CA THR A 106 1.34 -3.08 11.89
C THR A 106 0.99 -4.39 12.60
N MET A 107 1.77 -5.45 12.39
CA MET A 107 1.58 -6.72 13.10
C MET A 107 1.95 -6.58 14.59
N MET A 108 2.95 -5.76 14.92
CA MET A 108 3.40 -5.52 16.31
C MET A 108 2.46 -4.61 17.10
N PHE A 109 1.99 -3.53 16.48
CA PHE A 109 1.32 -2.44 17.18
C PHE A 109 -0.11 -2.16 16.71
N GLY A 110 -0.59 -2.90 15.71
CA GLY A 110 -1.96 -2.84 15.22
C GLY A 110 -2.19 -1.84 14.09
N PRO A 111 -3.45 -1.76 13.61
CA PRO A 111 -3.81 -0.99 12.41
C PRO A 111 -3.57 0.52 12.57
N LEU A 112 -3.85 1.09 13.75
CA LEU A 112 -3.65 2.52 14.01
C LEU A 112 -2.17 2.92 13.98
N ALA A 113 -1.29 2.11 14.57
CA ALA A 113 0.14 2.35 14.49
C ALA A 113 0.67 2.22 13.06
N GLY A 114 0.16 1.26 12.29
CA GLY A 114 0.44 1.12 10.87
C GLY A 114 -0.01 2.31 10.02
N CYS A 115 -1.15 2.91 10.37
CA CYS A 115 -1.64 4.13 9.73
C CYS A 115 -0.70 5.31 9.99
N VAL A 116 -0.39 5.57 11.27
CA VAL A 116 0.45 6.70 11.69
C VAL A 116 1.84 6.59 11.09
N THR A 117 2.50 5.44 11.28
CA THR A 117 3.85 5.22 10.73
C THR A 117 3.89 5.28 9.22
N GLY A 118 2.85 4.78 8.53
CA GLY A 118 2.72 4.90 7.08
C GLY A 118 2.63 6.35 6.59
N VAL A 119 1.79 7.17 7.22
CA VAL A 119 1.65 8.59 6.88
C VAL A 119 2.96 9.34 7.12
N PHE A 120 3.60 9.14 8.29
CA PHE A 120 4.88 9.77 8.59
C PHE A 120 5.99 9.34 7.63
N GLN A 121 6.05 8.05 7.29
CA GLN A 121 7.00 7.53 6.33
C GLN A 121 6.85 8.18 4.96
N ASP A 122 5.62 8.36 4.48
CA ASP A 122 5.36 8.97 3.17
C ASP A 122 5.79 10.44 3.15
N ILE A 123 5.40 11.21 4.19
CA ILE A 123 5.82 12.61 4.37
C ILE A 123 7.36 12.72 4.39
N LEU A 124 8.02 11.93 5.23
CA LEU A 124 9.48 11.99 5.39
C LEU A 124 10.21 11.54 4.12
N SER A 125 9.72 10.51 3.45
CA SER A 125 10.29 10.05 2.18
C SER A 125 10.20 11.14 1.11
N TYR A 126 9.07 11.85 1.05
CA TYR A 126 8.89 12.98 0.16
C TYR A 126 9.84 14.15 0.51
N MET A 127 9.97 14.50 1.79
CA MET A 127 10.87 15.60 2.21
C MET A 127 12.34 15.32 1.87
N LEU A 128 12.75 14.06 1.95
CA LEU A 128 14.14 13.66 1.66
C LEU A 128 14.40 13.50 0.16
N ASN A 129 13.41 13.02 -0.59
CA ASN A 129 13.48 12.85 -2.05
C ASN A 129 12.16 13.28 -2.67
N PRO A 130 12.02 14.56 -3.09
CA PRO A 130 10.83 15.04 -3.79
C PRO A 130 10.82 14.58 -5.26
N VAL A 131 11.03 13.28 -5.50
CA VAL A 131 11.03 12.66 -6.82
C VAL A 131 9.58 12.36 -7.19
N GLY A 132 8.94 13.24 -7.97
CA GLY A 132 7.56 13.02 -8.43
C GLY A 132 6.66 14.26 -8.52
N GLY A 133 7.16 15.47 -8.23
CA GLY A 133 6.38 16.71 -8.28
C GLY A 133 5.86 17.13 -6.91
N ALA A 134 4.74 17.86 -6.86
CA ALA A 134 4.19 18.39 -5.61
C ALA A 134 3.62 17.28 -4.70
N TYR A 135 3.89 17.38 -3.39
CA TYR A 135 3.30 16.49 -2.39
C TYR A 135 1.78 16.65 -2.35
N MET A 136 1.08 15.53 -2.54
CA MET A 136 -0.37 15.49 -2.44
C MET A 136 -0.75 14.66 -1.22
N PRO A 137 -1.43 15.26 -0.20
CA PRO A 137 -1.79 14.56 1.03
C PRO A 137 -2.62 13.30 0.83
N THR A 138 -3.32 13.19 -0.31
CA THR A 138 -4.10 12.01 -0.69
C THR A 138 -3.23 10.77 -0.82
N TYR A 139 -1.95 10.88 -1.22
CA TYR A 139 -1.02 9.74 -1.28
C TYR A 139 -0.72 9.19 0.11
N SER A 140 -0.42 10.06 1.07
CA SER A 140 -0.13 9.62 2.44
C SER A 140 -1.34 8.98 3.10
N MET A 141 -2.55 9.47 2.80
CA MET A 141 -3.79 8.81 3.22
C MET A 141 -3.92 7.40 2.62
N CYS A 142 -3.56 7.20 1.34
CA CYS A 142 -3.52 5.87 0.73
C CYS A 142 -2.53 4.95 1.46
N VAL A 143 -1.32 5.42 1.76
CA VAL A 143 -0.30 4.67 2.50
C VAL A 143 -0.75 4.35 3.93
N GLY A 144 -1.47 5.28 4.57
CA GLY A 144 -2.10 5.05 5.88
C GLY A 144 -3.15 3.94 5.82
N ILE A 145 -4.01 3.94 4.80
CA ILE A 145 -5.01 2.86 4.57
C ILE A 145 -4.33 1.52 4.32
N SER A 146 -3.25 1.49 3.53
CA SER A 146 -2.42 0.29 3.37
C SER A 146 -1.97 -0.26 4.74
N GLY A 147 -1.47 0.62 5.61
CA GLY A 147 -1.09 0.30 6.98
C GLY A 147 -2.23 -0.29 7.80
N MET A 148 -3.45 0.24 7.68
CA MET A 148 -4.63 -0.27 8.37
C MET A 148 -5.08 -1.64 7.86
N ILE A 149 -5.06 -1.86 6.53
CA ILE A 149 -5.42 -3.14 5.91
C ILE A 149 -4.49 -4.26 6.38
N TYR A 150 -3.16 -4.01 6.40
CA TYR A 150 -2.22 -4.97 6.98
C TYR A 150 -2.59 -5.31 8.43
N GLY A 151 -3.13 -4.35 9.19
CA GLY A 151 -3.47 -4.51 10.60
C GLY A 151 -4.68 -5.37 10.80
N PHE A 152 -5.71 -5.18 10.00
CA PHE A 152 -6.89 -6.04 10.07
C PHE A 152 -6.59 -7.51 9.78
N VAL A 153 -5.65 -7.79 8.87
CA VAL A 153 -5.35 -9.16 8.44
C VAL A 153 -4.28 -9.83 9.31
N LEU A 154 -3.25 -9.10 9.73
CA LEU A 154 -2.05 -9.65 10.38
C LEU A 154 -1.99 -9.43 11.90
N TYR A 155 -2.68 -8.42 12.45
CA TYR A 155 -2.59 -8.11 13.90
C TYR A 155 -3.21 -9.21 14.76
N ARG A 156 -2.47 -9.68 15.78
CA ARG A 156 -2.87 -10.75 16.73
C ARG A 156 -3.31 -12.06 16.07
N ARG A 157 -2.79 -12.38 14.89
CA ARG A 157 -3.07 -13.63 14.17
C ARG A 157 -1.77 -14.37 13.83
N PRO A 158 -1.81 -15.71 13.70
CA PRO A 158 -0.64 -16.47 13.28
C PRO A 158 -0.23 -16.12 11.85
N VAL A 159 1.08 -15.97 11.62
CA VAL A 159 1.64 -15.66 10.30
C VAL A 159 1.58 -16.93 9.45
N THR A 160 0.69 -16.92 8.48
CA THR A 160 0.54 -17.99 7.47
C THR A 160 0.76 -17.39 6.09
N LEU A 161 1.33 -18.17 5.16
CA LEU A 161 1.59 -17.73 3.78
C LEU A 161 0.30 -17.17 3.14
N TRP A 162 -0.82 -17.85 3.35
CA TRP A 162 -2.12 -17.43 2.83
C TRP A 162 -2.60 -16.08 3.35
N ARG A 163 -2.40 -15.78 4.64
CA ARG A 163 -2.77 -14.48 5.21
C ARG A 163 -1.88 -13.35 4.71
N VAL A 164 -0.58 -13.59 4.58
CA VAL A 164 0.36 -12.58 4.05
C VAL A 164 0.03 -12.29 2.59
N PHE A 165 -0.26 -13.33 1.80
CA PHE A 165 -0.72 -13.20 0.42
C PHE A 165 -2.02 -12.38 0.35
N LEU A 166 -3.03 -12.73 1.14
CA LEU A 166 -4.31 -12.01 1.18
C LEU A 166 -4.13 -10.55 1.60
N ALA A 167 -3.30 -10.27 2.61
CA ALA A 167 -3.02 -8.92 3.06
C ALA A 167 -2.36 -8.09 1.94
N LYS A 168 -1.36 -8.67 1.25
CA LYS A 168 -0.70 -8.01 0.12
C LYS A 168 -1.64 -7.79 -1.06
N LEU A 169 -2.46 -8.78 -1.39
CA LEU A 169 -3.46 -8.69 -2.45
C LEU A 169 -4.46 -7.57 -2.15
N LEU A 170 -5.01 -7.52 -0.94
CA LEU A 170 -5.95 -6.46 -0.53
C LEU A 170 -5.31 -5.08 -0.60
N VAL A 171 -4.05 -4.93 -0.16
CA VAL A 171 -3.34 -3.65 -0.23
C VAL A 171 -3.06 -3.24 -1.69
N ILE A 172 -2.65 -4.18 -2.54
CA ILE A 172 -2.42 -3.90 -3.96
C ILE A 172 -3.73 -3.48 -4.64
N VAL A 173 -4.82 -4.21 -4.42
CA VAL A 173 -6.12 -3.91 -5.05
C VAL A 173 -6.70 -2.61 -4.49
N LEU A 174 -6.90 -2.52 -3.18
CA LEU A 174 -7.64 -1.40 -2.58
C LEU A 174 -6.80 -0.12 -2.52
N SER A 175 -5.55 -0.22 -2.07
CA SER A 175 -4.74 0.98 -1.85
C SER A 175 -3.95 1.39 -3.08
N ASN A 176 -3.28 0.44 -3.76
CA ASN A 176 -2.39 0.77 -4.87
C ASN A 176 -3.12 0.88 -6.23
N ILE A 177 -4.17 0.09 -6.47
CA ILE A 177 -4.90 0.12 -7.74
C ILE A 177 -6.16 0.98 -7.64
N LEU A 178 -6.91 1.00 -6.54
CA LEU A 178 -8.08 1.88 -6.45
C LEU A 178 -7.69 3.26 -5.92
N LEU A 179 -7.26 3.36 -4.66
CA LEU A 179 -7.10 4.67 -4.01
C LEU A 179 -5.96 5.51 -4.61
N ASN A 180 -4.80 4.91 -4.86
CA ASN A 180 -3.67 5.61 -5.50
C ASN A 180 -4.03 6.06 -6.92
N SER A 181 -4.84 5.28 -7.64
CA SER A 181 -5.32 5.66 -8.97
C SER A 181 -6.27 6.85 -8.93
N ILE A 182 -7.20 6.86 -7.98
CA ILE A 182 -8.09 8.00 -7.74
C ILE A 182 -7.28 9.22 -7.34
N ALA A 183 -6.26 9.05 -6.50
CA ALA A 183 -5.37 10.14 -6.09
C ALA A 183 -4.55 10.69 -7.27
N LEU A 184 -4.14 9.87 -8.24
CA LEU A 184 -3.35 10.30 -9.42
C LEU A 184 -4.16 10.90 -10.55
N ALA A 185 -5.46 10.57 -10.63
CA ALA A 185 -6.34 11.03 -11.70
C ALA A 185 -6.23 12.53 -12.01
N PRO A 186 -6.17 13.43 -11.00
CA PRO A 186 -6.10 14.88 -11.25
C PRO A 186 -4.74 15.35 -11.75
N THR A 187 -3.66 14.64 -11.42
CA THR A 187 -2.29 15.05 -11.78
C THR A 187 -1.90 14.56 -13.18
N VAL A 188 -2.43 13.41 -13.60
CA VAL A 188 -2.06 12.77 -14.87
C VAL A 188 -3.10 13.01 -15.97
N GLY A 189 -4.35 13.35 -15.61
CA GLY A 189 -5.44 13.55 -16.57
C GLY A 189 -5.76 12.28 -17.37
N SER A 190 -6.10 12.45 -18.67
CA SER A 190 -6.49 11.35 -19.57
C SER A 190 -5.37 10.33 -19.87
N GLY A 191 -4.11 10.65 -19.57
CA GLY A 191 -2.98 9.73 -19.71
C GLY A 191 -2.96 8.62 -18.66
N PHE A 192 -3.78 8.71 -17.62
CA PHE A 192 -3.82 7.76 -16.51
C PHE A 192 -4.23 6.35 -16.94
N ILE A 193 -5.18 6.25 -17.87
CA ILE A 193 -5.76 4.99 -18.36
C ILE A 193 -4.71 4.17 -19.13
N GLY A 194 -3.72 4.82 -19.74
CA GLY A 194 -2.57 4.13 -20.35
C GLY A 194 -1.57 3.57 -19.33
N ILE A 195 -1.50 4.14 -18.12
CA ILE A 195 -0.52 3.75 -17.09
C ILE A 195 -1.08 2.66 -16.16
N LEU A 196 -2.41 2.58 -16.02
CA LEU A 196 -3.08 1.58 -15.19
C LEU A 196 -2.70 0.12 -15.53
N PRO A 197 -2.75 -0.34 -16.79
CA PRO A 197 -2.40 -1.72 -17.12
C PRO A 197 -0.96 -2.06 -16.74
N ALA A 198 -0.02 -1.13 -16.97
CA ALA A 198 1.37 -1.29 -16.56
C ALA A 198 1.52 -1.41 -15.04
N ARG A 199 0.74 -0.67 -14.25
CA ARG A 199 0.71 -0.77 -12.78
C ARG A 199 0.15 -2.08 -12.29
N ILE A 200 -0.95 -2.55 -12.88
CA ILE A 200 -1.57 -3.83 -12.54
C ILE A 200 -0.58 -4.95 -12.82
N LEU A 201 -0.01 -4.99 -14.02
CA LEU A 201 0.95 -6.02 -14.43
C LEU A 201 2.19 -6.02 -13.52
N LYS A 202 2.78 -4.85 -13.26
CA LYS A 202 3.92 -4.71 -12.35
C LYS A 202 3.59 -5.21 -10.94
N ASN A 203 2.46 -4.80 -10.37
CA ASN A 203 2.11 -5.22 -9.02
C ASN A 203 1.77 -6.71 -8.94
N LEU A 204 1.15 -7.29 -9.98
CA LEU A 204 0.82 -8.71 -10.04
C LEU A 204 2.08 -9.58 -10.11
N LEU A 205 3.06 -9.19 -10.93
CA LEU A 205 4.35 -9.89 -11.03
C LEU A 205 5.17 -9.78 -9.74
N LEU A 206 5.09 -8.65 -9.04
CA LEU A 206 5.79 -8.45 -7.77
C LEU A 206 5.08 -9.09 -6.58
N LEU A 207 3.79 -9.37 -6.68
CA LEU A 207 2.98 -9.93 -5.60
C LEU A 207 3.57 -11.23 -5.00
N PRO A 208 3.94 -12.27 -5.77
CA PRO A 208 4.50 -13.49 -5.19
C PRO A 208 5.84 -13.24 -4.49
N ILE A 209 6.70 -12.41 -5.09
CA ILE A 209 8.01 -12.07 -4.54
C ILE A 209 7.86 -11.29 -3.23
N GLN A 210 7.04 -10.23 -3.24
CA GLN A 210 6.78 -9.43 -2.05
C GLN A 210 6.12 -10.25 -0.94
N THR A 211 5.21 -11.16 -1.29
CA THR A 211 4.57 -12.05 -0.32
C THR A 211 5.59 -12.98 0.33
N ALA A 212 6.48 -13.60 -0.46
CA ALA A 212 7.52 -14.48 0.06
C ALA A 212 8.48 -13.75 0.99
N VAL A 213 8.94 -12.56 0.59
CA VAL A 213 9.85 -11.72 1.41
C VAL A 213 9.18 -11.27 2.70
N VAL A 214 7.95 -10.76 2.63
CA VAL A 214 7.22 -10.34 3.84
C VAL A 214 6.94 -11.52 4.75
N TYR A 215 6.56 -12.68 4.22
CA TYR A 215 6.35 -13.88 5.03
C TYR A 215 7.64 -14.29 5.76
N ALA A 216 8.78 -14.32 5.06
CA ALA A 216 10.06 -14.66 5.67
C ALA A 216 10.42 -13.69 6.80
N VAL A 217 10.26 -12.38 6.56
CA VAL A 217 10.58 -11.35 7.57
C VAL A 217 9.62 -11.40 8.75
N LEU A 218 8.32 -11.58 8.53
CA LEU A 218 7.34 -11.70 9.62
C LEU A 218 7.59 -12.96 10.46
N LYS A 219 7.92 -14.08 9.82
CA LYS A 219 8.26 -15.34 10.53
C LYS A 219 9.55 -15.20 11.34
N PHE A 220 10.56 -14.56 10.76
CA PHE A 220 11.80 -14.23 11.47
C PHE A 220 11.51 -13.31 12.67
N ALA A 221 10.75 -12.23 12.47
CA ALA A 221 10.37 -11.33 13.55
C ALA A 221 9.59 -12.03 14.68
N GLN A 222 8.76 -13.03 14.35
CA GLN A 222 8.10 -13.88 15.35
C GLN A 222 9.08 -14.76 16.14
N GLN A 223 10.09 -15.33 15.48
CA GLN A 223 11.08 -16.21 16.11
C GLN A 223 11.97 -15.47 17.13
N PHE A 224 12.36 -14.23 16.86
CA PHE A 224 13.22 -13.42 17.75
C PHE A 224 12.48 -12.83 18.97
N GLN A 225 11.31 -13.36 19.33
CA GLN A 225 10.50 -12.93 20.48
C GLN A 225 10.16 -11.44 20.56
N LEU A 226 10.28 -10.67 19.47
CA LEU A 226 9.77 -9.28 19.41
C LEU A 226 8.27 -9.20 19.79
N PHE A 227 7.56 -10.32 19.69
CA PHE A 227 6.14 -10.47 20.01
C PHE A 227 5.83 -11.22 21.32
N LYS A 228 6.80 -11.94 21.91
CA LYS A 228 6.56 -12.78 23.11
C LYS A 228 6.58 -11.99 24.42
N ALA A 229 7.09 -10.77 24.41
CA ALA A 229 7.14 -9.87 25.57
C ALA A 229 5.83 -9.07 25.82
N ARG A 230 4.72 -9.38 25.14
CA ARG A 230 3.43 -8.64 25.26
C ARG A 230 2.18 -9.52 25.18
N ALA A 231 2.29 -10.81 25.50
CA ALA A 231 1.14 -11.63 25.88
C ALA A 231 0.97 -11.56 27.41
#